data_AF-Q4UBK2-F1
#
_entry.id   AF-Q4UBK2-F1
#
_cell.length_a   1.000
_cell.length_b   1.000
_cell.length_c   1.000
_cell.angle_alpha   90.00
_cell.angle_beta   90.00
_cell.angle_gamma   90.00
#
_symmetry.space_group_name_H-M   'P 1'
#
loop_
_entity.id
_entity.type
_entity.pdbx_description
1 polymer ?
#
loop_
_entity_poly.entity_id
_entity_poly.type
_entity_poly.pdbx_seq_one_letter_code
_entity_poly.pdbx_strand_id
1 'polypeptide(L)'
;MGEGHGHSDPDHNLNTLTGYGNFMPGQAWQRSLAKGSGLLNYPSEHDCGDSELSLDELNHKFETLIKSDDPNSACNPLKIQEFKCLSSNNFNKNPELASMRCVKWYNEWMQCKWDEEKLKFGYNYIEPRAPRKRKAYIAAPNYQYS
;
A
#
# COMPACT_ATOMS: atom_id res chain seq x y z
N MET A 1 -41.99 53.80 3.91
CA MET A 1 -40.84 53.73 2.99
C MET A 1 -39.63 53.67 3.91
N GLY A 2 -39.14 52.50 4.29
CA GLY A 2 -38.35 51.59 3.44
C GLY A 2 -36.93 52.19 3.38
N GLU A 3 -35.83 51.54 3.74
CA GLU A 3 -35.39 50.13 3.70
C GLU A 3 -34.31 49.97 4.79
N GLY A 4 -34.15 48.87 5.53
CA GLY A 4 -33.92 47.53 5.03
C GLY A 4 -32.44 47.29 4.73
N HIS A 5 -31.54 47.42 5.71
CA HIS A 5 -30.14 46.97 5.55
C HIS A 5 -30.08 45.44 5.59
N GLY A 6 -30.35 44.85 4.43
CA GLY A 6 -30.06 43.45 4.14
C GLY A 6 -28.54 43.24 4.12
N HIS A 7 -28.05 42.48 5.09
CA HIS A 7 -26.78 41.79 4.96
C HIS A 7 -26.96 40.72 3.88
N SER A 8 -26.55 41.05 2.65
CA SER A 8 -26.32 40.06 1.61
C SER A 8 -24.94 39.43 1.87
N ASP A 9 -24.94 38.34 2.65
CA ASP A 9 -23.84 37.36 2.64
C ASP A 9 -23.76 36.76 1.23
N PRO A 10 -22.67 36.99 0.47
CA PRO A 10 -22.48 36.28 -0.78
C PRO A 10 -21.91 34.91 -0.43
N ASP A 11 -22.79 33.92 -0.59
CA ASP A 11 -22.51 32.56 -1.03
C ASP A 11 -21.19 31.94 -0.59
N HIS A 12 -21.33 31.01 0.35
CA HIS A 12 -20.39 29.95 0.66
C HIS A 12 -19.87 29.27 -0.62
N ASN A 13 -18.73 29.76 -1.12
CA ASN A 13 -17.88 28.98 -2.00
C ASN A 13 -17.34 27.78 -1.20
N LEU A 14 -18.08 26.68 -1.26
CA LEU A 14 -17.54 25.32 -1.20
C LEU A 14 -16.27 25.31 -2.05
N ASN A 15 -15.10 25.18 -1.41
CA ASN A 15 -13.83 24.65 -1.93
C ASN A 15 -12.67 25.30 -1.17
N THR A 16 -12.17 24.68 -0.08
CA THR A 16 -10.79 24.96 0.41
C THR A 16 -10.27 23.92 1.40
N LEU A 17 -10.64 22.65 1.20
CA LEU A 17 -9.85 21.52 1.71
C LEU A 17 -9.05 20.91 0.57
N THR A 18 -8.22 21.76 -0.06
CA THR A 18 -7.11 21.33 -0.91
C THR A 18 -5.83 21.88 -0.31
N GLY A 19 -4.83 21.00 -0.17
CA GLY A 19 -3.64 21.15 0.67
C GLY A 19 -2.63 22.24 0.28
N TYR A 20 -2.99 23.23 -0.54
CA TYR A 20 -2.13 24.34 -0.94
C TYR A 20 -2.94 25.62 -1.17
N GLY A 21 -3.57 26.13 -0.11
CA GLY A 21 -4.32 27.38 -0.16
C GLY A 21 -4.14 28.20 1.12
N ASN A 22 -4.17 29.54 0.95
CA ASN A 22 -3.94 30.58 1.96
C ASN A 22 -4.33 30.13 3.38
N PHE A 23 -3.35 30.23 4.30
CA PHE A 23 -3.54 29.92 5.71
C PHE A 23 -4.67 30.78 6.29
N MET A 24 -5.81 30.14 6.55
CA MET A 24 -6.98 30.75 7.22
C MET A 24 -6.96 30.30 8.69
N PRO A 25 -6.42 31.11 9.62
CA PRO A 25 -6.25 30.71 11.01
C PRO A 25 -7.58 30.33 11.70
N GLY A 26 -8.71 30.92 11.29
CA GLY A 26 -10.04 30.62 11.82
C GLY A 26 -10.57 29.20 11.53
N GLN A 27 -10.00 28.51 10.54
CA GLN A 27 -10.40 27.14 10.14
C GLN A 27 -9.33 26.08 10.47
N ALA A 28 -8.29 26.46 11.21
CA ALA A 28 -7.19 25.55 11.58
C ALA A 28 -7.70 24.31 12.35
N TRP A 29 -8.66 24.51 13.27
CA TRP A 29 -9.27 23.42 14.03
C TRP A 29 -10.01 22.40 13.15
N GLN A 30 -10.66 22.86 12.06
CA GLN A 30 -11.36 21.96 11.13
C GLN A 30 -10.37 21.07 10.38
N ARG A 31 -9.23 21.62 9.98
CA ARG A 31 -8.14 20.84 9.36
C ARG A 31 -7.52 19.86 10.35
N SER A 32 -7.32 20.27 11.61
CA SER A 32 -6.82 19.39 12.67
C SER A 32 -7.79 18.24 12.96
N LEU A 33 -9.10 18.50 13.00
CA LEU A 33 -10.12 17.46 13.15
C LEU A 33 -10.16 16.54 11.92
N ALA A 34 -10.14 17.09 10.70
CA ALA A 34 -10.12 16.30 9.48
C ALA A 34 -8.86 15.42 9.36
N LYS A 35 -7.71 15.91 9.80
CA LYS A 35 -6.47 15.13 9.91
C LYS A 35 -6.59 14.05 10.99
N GLY A 36 -7.09 14.42 12.18
CA GLY A 36 -7.29 13.49 13.28
C GLY A 36 -8.28 12.37 12.97
N SER A 37 -9.26 12.63 12.10
CA SER A 37 -10.23 11.65 11.61
C SER A 37 -9.76 10.91 10.35
N GLY A 38 -8.56 11.20 9.81
CA GLY A 38 -8.02 10.56 8.59
C GLY A 38 -8.70 10.98 7.28
N LEU A 39 -9.54 12.02 7.29
CA LEU A 39 -10.22 12.54 6.09
C LEU A 39 -9.30 13.45 5.25
N LEU A 40 -8.31 14.07 5.90
CA LEU A 40 -7.29 14.87 5.26
C LEU A 40 -5.91 14.28 5.56
N ASN A 41 -5.24 13.81 4.52
CA ASN A 41 -3.81 13.49 4.58
C ASN A 41 -3.03 14.69 4.05
N TYR A 42 -2.13 15.20 4.88
CA TYR A 42 -1.09 16.09 4.38
C TYR A 42 -0.06 15.20 3.66
N PRO A 43 0.32 15.55 2.42
CA PRO A 43 1.58 15.07 1.89
C PRO A 43 2.65 15.34 2.95
N SER A 44 3.52 14.38 3.21
CA SER A 44 4.60 14.58 4.18
C SER A 44 5.40 15.82 3.78
N GLU A 45 6.03 16.55 4.69
CA GLU A 45 6.88 17.71 4.32
C GLU A 45 8.05 17.32 3.37
N HIS A 46 8.26 16.02 3.13
CA HIS A 46 9.12 15.47 2.09
C HIS A 46 8.47 15.29 0.70
N ASP A 47 7.14 15.36 0.57
CA ASP A 47 6.44 15.33 -0.72
C ASP A 47 6.61 16.63 -1.52
N CYS A 48 7.10 17.71 -0.89
CA CYS A 48 7.43 18.96 -1.59
C CYS A 48 8.83 18.96 -2.22
N GLY A 49 9.65 17.93 -1.96
CA GLY A 49 11.02 17.80 -2.46
C GLY A 49 11.20 16.77 -3.58
N ASP A 50 10.27 15.83 -3.72
CA ASP A 50 10.24 14.83 -4.81
C ASP A 50 9.43 15.35 -6.02
N SER A 51 9.63 16.62 -6.39
CA SER A 51 9.16 17.10 -7.69
C SER A 51 9.89 16.33 -8.79
N GLU A 52 9.15 15.45 -9.48
CA GLU A 52 9.48 14.76 -10.73
C GLU A 52 10.48 13.60 -10.70
N LEU A 53 10.54 12.79 -9.64
CA LEU A 53 11.12 11.45 -9.83
C LEU A 53 10.18 10.64 -10.74
N SER A 54 10.71 10.18 -11.86
CA SER A 54 10.01 9.25 -12.75
C SER A 54 9.65 7.98 -11.98
N LEU A 55 8.58 7.29 -12.40
CA LEU A 55 8.14 6.04 -11.78
C LEU A 55 9.27 5.01 -11.70
N ASP A 56 10.15 4.99 -12.69
CA ASP A 56 11.31 4.10 -12.74
C ASP A 56 12.38 4.46 -11.72
N GLU A 57 12.66 5.75 -11.52
CA GLU A 57 13.59 6.23 -10.50
C GLU A 57 13.08 5.94 -9.08
N LEU A 58 11.78 6.12 -8.84
CA LEU A 58 11.15 5.80 -7.57
C LEU A 58 11.25 4.30 -7.26
N ASN A 59 10.95 3.46 -8.26
CA ASN A 59 11.07 2.01 -8.12
C ASN A 59 12.52 1.56 -7.90
N HIS A 60 13.48 2.18 -8.60
CA HIS A 60 14.90 1.89 -8.42
C HIS A 60 15.38 2.28 -7.03
N LYS A 61 15.00 3.46 -6.53
CA LYS A 61 15.32 3.92 -5.16
C LYS A 61 14.75 2.98 -4.10
N PHE A 62 13.53 2.47 -4.29
CA PHE A 62 12.95 1.49 -3.39
C PHE A 62 13.68 0.14 -3.43
N GLU A 63 14.05 -0.32 -4.63
CA GLU A 63 14.79 -1.56 -4.83
C GLU A 63 16.17 -1.51 -4.17
N THR A 64 16.89 -0.38 -4.27
CA THR A 64 18.18 -0.22 -3.59
C THR A 64 18.04 -0.23 -2.07
N LEU A 65 17.02 0.44 -1.52
CA LEU A 65 16.74 0.43 -0.08
C LEU A 65 16.47 -0.98 0.44
N ILE A 66 15.63 -1.76 -0.25
CA ILE A 66 15.33 -3.15 0.16
C ILE A 66 16.58 -4.03 0.11
N LYS A 67 17.36 -3.92 -0.97
CA LYS A 67 18.60 -4.70 -1.09
C LYS A 67 19.63 -4.33 -0.02
N SER A 68 19.66 -3.07 0.41
CA SER A 68 20.55 -2.64 1.50
C SER A 68 20.09 -3.09 2.89
N ASP A 69 18.79 -3.30 3.09
CA ASP A 69 18.20 -3.71 4.37
C ASP A 69 18.48 -5.19 4.67
N ASP A 70 18.11 -6.09 3.75
CA ASP A 70 18.40 -7.53 3.88
C ASP A 70 18.76 -8.10 2.50
N PRO A 71 20.06 -8.27 2.15
CA PRO A 71 20.44 -8.77 0.82
C PRO A 71 20.11 -10.25 0.61
N ASN A 72 19.88 -11.03 1.66
CA ASN A 72 19.72 -12.48 1.59
C ASN A 72 18.25 -12.94 1.68
N SER A 73 17.31 -12.03 1.95
CA SER A 73 15.89 -12.34 1.99
C SER A 73 15.36 -12.72 0.61
N ALA A 74 14.83 -13.95 0.51
CA ALA A 74 14.19 -14.47 -0.69
C ALA A 74 12.90 -13.70 -1.06
N CYS A 75 12.29 -12.99 -0.11
CA CYS A 75 11.00 -12.33 -0.27
C CYS A 75 11.11 -10.90 -0.83
N ASN A 76 12.33 -10.38 -0.98
CA ASN A 76 12.56 -9.02 -1.49
C ASN A 76 11.94 -8.74 -2.86
N PRO A 77 12.01 -9.65 -3.86
CA PRO A 77 11.39 -9.42 -5.15
C PRO A 77 9.88 -9.21 -5.05
N LEU A 78 9.19 -9.93 -4.16
CA LEU A 78 7.74 -9.80 -3.96
C LEU A 78 7.38 -8.43 -3.41
N LYS A 79 8.14 -7.95 -2.43
CA LYS A 79 8.00 -6.60 -1.85
C LYS A 79 8.23 -5.51 -2.91
N ILE A 80 9.22 -5.70 -3.79
CA ILE A 80 9.48 -4.78 -4.91
C ILE A 80 8.31 -4.78 -5.90
N GLN A 81 7.74 -5.95 -6.22
CA GLN A 81 6.60 -6.05 -7.14
C GLN A 81 5.32 -5.42 -6.58
N GLU A 82 5.09 -5.54 -5.29
CA GLU A 82 4.00 -4.84 -4.60
C GLU A 82 4.13 -3.33 -4.81
N PHE A 83 5.31 -2.77 -4.53
CA PHE A 83 5.56 -1.35 -4.69
C PHE A 83 5.42 -0.89 -6.15
N LYS A 84 5.98 -1.64 -7.11
CA LYS A 84 5.80 -1.38 -8.55
C LYS A 84 4.31 -1.36 -8.93
N CYS A 85 3.53 -2.27 -8.37
CA CYS A 85 2.08 -2.32 -8.58
C CYS A 85 1.38 -1.08 -7.99
N LEU A 86 1.74 -0.65 -6.77
CA LEU A 86 1.14 0.53 -6.13
C LEU A 86 1.49 1.82 -6.90
N SER A 87 2.75 1.97 -7.31
CA SER A 87 3.23 3.10 -8.10
C SER A 87 2.52 3.20 -9.45
N SER A 88 2.35 2.09 -10.17
CA SER A 88 1.64 2.06 -11.46
C SER A 88 0.14 2.35 -11.36
N ASN A 89 -0.48 2.06 -10.21
CA ASN A 89 -1.91 2.34 -9.98
C ASN A 89 -2.17 3.69 -9.30
N ASN A 90 -1.19 4.59 -9.23
CA ASN A 90 -1.33 5.93 -8.60
C ASN A 90 -1.90 5.85 -7.17
N PHE A 91 -1.26 5.07 -6.29
CA PHE A 91 -1.66 4.92 -4.89
C PHE A 91 -1.93 6.25 -4.16
N ASN A 92 -1.17 7.32 -4.47
CA ASN A 92 -1.34 8.64 -3.88
C ASN A 92 -2.71 9.28 -4.15
N LYS A 93 -3.34 8.95 -5.29
CA LYS A 93 -4.65 9.51 -5.69
C LYS A 93 -5.79 8.61 -5.27
N ASN A 94 -5.65 7.30 -5.48
CA ASN A 94 -6.70 6.31 -5.25
C ASN A 94 -6.13 5.10 -4.48
N PRO A 95 -5.89 5.22 -3.16
CA PRO A 95 -5.24 4.18 -2.38
C PRO A 95 -6.07 2.89 -2.30
N GLU A 96 -7.39 3.00 -2.26
CA GLU A 96 -8.31 1.84 -2.18
C GLU A 96 -8.25 0.95 -3.42
N LEU A 97 -8.33 1.56 -4.61
CA LEU A 97 -8.26 0.81 -5.86
C LEU A 97 -6.87 0.18 -6.07
N ALA A 98 -5.80 0.91 -5.71
CA ALA A 98 -4.43 0.43 -5.81
C ALA A 98 -4.21 -0.77 -4.87
N SER A 99 -4.67 -0.67 -3.61
CA SER A 99 -4.52 -1.76 -2.64
C SER A 99 -5.29 -3.01 -3.08
N MET A 100 -6.53 -2.88 -3.57
CA MET A 100 -7.32 -4.02 -4.08
C MET A 100 -6.62 -4.76 -5.24
N ARG A 101 -5.89 -4.05 -6.10
CA ARG A 101 -5.16 -4.65 -7.23
C ARG A 101 -3.83 -5.29 -6.81
N CYS A 102 -3.16 -4.70 -5.82
CA CYS A 102 -1.79 -5.06 -5.45
C CYS A 102 -1.71 -6.01 -4.25
N VAL A 103 -2.82 -6.23 -3.52
CA VAL A 103 -2.91 -7.14 -2.35
C VAL A 103 -2.40 -8.55 -2.64
N LYS A 104 -2.45 -9.01 -3.89
CA LYS A 104 -1.89 -10.31 -4.27
C LYS A 104 -0.40 -10.42 -3.92
N TRP A 105 0.38 -9.37 -4.20
CA TRP A 105 1.83 -9.38 -3.97
C TRP A 105 2.16 -9.31 -2.49
N TYR A 106 1.35 -8.57 -1.74
CA TYR A 106 1.41 -8.55 -0.29
C TYR A 106 1.14 -9.94 0.31
N ASN A 107 0.11 -10.64 -0.16
CA ASN A 107 -0.19 -11.99 0.31
C ASN A 107 0.92 -13.00 0.00
N GLU A 108 1.49 -12.95 -1.20
CA GLU A 108 2.64 -13.78 -1.57
C GLU A 108 3.87 -13.44 -0.71
N TRP A 109 4.11 -12.16 -0.43
CA TRP A 109 5.19 -11.74 0.45
C TRP A 109 5.00 -12.27 1.88
N MET A 110 3.79 -12.20 2.43
CA MET A 110 3.46 -12.74 3.75
C MET A 110 3.70 -14.26 3.82
N GLN A 111 3.30 -15.00 2.78
CA GLN A 111 3.56 -16.44 2.69
C GLN A 111 5.06 -16.73 2.63
N CYS A 112 5.78 -16.01 1.78
CA CYS A 112 7.24 -16.14 1.66
C CYS A 112 7.95 -15.87 2.98
N LYS A 113 7.57 -14.83 3.73
CA LYS A 113 8.20 -14.53 5.02
C LYS A 113 8.01 -15.65 6.03
N TRP A 114 6.84 -16.26 6.05
CA TRP A 114 6.56 -17.41 6.89
C TRP A 114 7.40 -18.62 6.49
N ASP A 115 7.54 -18.90 5.20
CA ASP A 115 8.35 -20.01 4.72
C ASP A 115 9.85 -19.79 4.96
N GLU A 116 10.34 -18.55 4.79
CA GLU A 116 11.70 -18.16 5.17
C GLU A 116 11.96 -18.41 6.66
N GLU A 117 11.01 -18.06 7.52
CA GLU A 117 11.12 -18.26 8.96
C GLU A 117 11.13 -19.75 9.34
N LYS A 118 10.23 -20.57 8.76
CA LYS A 118 10.24 -22.02 8.96
C LYS A 118 11.55 -22.66 8.55
N LEU A 119 12.13 -22.24 7.43
CA LEU A 119 13.40 -22.77 6.94
C LEU A 119 14.57 -22.35 7.85
N LYS A 120 14.56 -21.11 8.37
CA LYS A 120 15.58 -20.62 9.31
C LYS A 120 15.53 -21.35 10.66
N PHE A 121 14.33 -21.60 11.20
CA PHE A 121 14.15 -22.22 12.52
C PHE A 121 14.01 -23.76 12.47
N GLY A 122 13.86 -24.35 11.28
CA GLY A 122 13.72 -25.80 11.11
C GLY A 122 12.35 -26.34 11.53
N TYR A 123 11.27 -25.56 11.38
CA TYR A 123 9.92 -26.03 11.68
C TYR A 123 9.46 -27.07 10.66
N ASN A 124 9.06 -28.25 11.13
CA ASN A 124 8.50 -29.33 10.31
C ASN A 124 7.41 -30.10 11.07
N TYR A 125 6.67 -30.96 10.37
CA TYR A 125 5.61 -31.79 10.92
C TYR A 125 5.81 -33.26 10.54
N ILE A 126 5.23 -34.17 11.33
CA ILE A 126 5.29 -35.62 11.05
C ILE A 126 4.19 -35.95 10.05
N GLU A 127 4.56 -36.34 8.83
CA GLU A 127 3.61 -36.75 7.82
C GLU A 127 3.00 -38.13 8.11
N PRO A 128 1.69 -38.31 7.88
CA PRO A 128 1.07 -39.62 7.98
C PRO A 128 1.54 -40.53 6.84
N ARG A 129 1.39 -41.85 7.05
CA ARG A 129 1.63 -42.82 5.98
C ARG A 129 0.76 -42.53 4.77
N ALA A 130 1.33 -42.75 3.57
CA ALA A 130 0.62 -42.55 2.33
C ALA A 130 -0.71 -43.35 2.30
N PRO A 131 -1.81 -42.73 1.84
CA PRO A 131 -3.10 -43.40 1.80
C PRO A 131 -3.05 -44.58 0.81
N ARG A 132 -3.76 -45.67 1.14
CA ARG A 132 -3.82 -46.89 0.30
C ARG A 132 -4.21 -46.59 -1.15
N LYS A 133 -5.06 -45.59 -1.37
CA LYS A 133 -5.48 -45.12 -2.71
C LYS A 133 -4.97 -43.69 -2.97
N ARG A 134 -3.65 -43.50 -2.99
CA ARG A 134 -3.03 -42.22 -3.37
C ARG A 134 -3.24 -41.88 -4.87
N LYS A 135 -3.25 -42.90 -5.73
CA LYS A 135 -3.50 -42.75 -7.16
C LYS A 135 -4.96 -42.99 -7.49
N ALA A 136 -5.50 -42.22 -8.44
CA ALA A 136 -6.83 -42.45 -8.98
C ALA A 136 -6.94 -43.81 -9.70
N TYR A 137 -5.90 -44.17 -10.47
CA TYR A 137 -5.79 -45.41 -11.24
C TYR A 137 -4.40 -46.04 -11.07
N ILE A 138 -4.29 -47.37 -11.20
CA ILE A 138 -3.03 -48.11 -10.97
C ILE A 138 -1.92 -47.64 -11.92
N ALA A 139 -2.27 -47.45 -13.20
CA ALA A 139 -1.34 -47.00 -14.24
C ALA A 139 -1.03 -45.50 -14.20
N ALA A 140 -1.73 -44.71 -13.36
CA ALA A 140 -1.45 -43.29 -13.27
C ALA A 140 -0.06 -43.04 -12.69
N PRO A 141 0.69 -42.04 -13.19
CA PRO A 141 1.98 -41.66 -12.61
C PRO A 141 1.79 -41.16 -11.17
N ASN A 142 2.75 -41.47 -10.29
CA ASN A 142 2.81 -40.86 -8.95
C ASN A 142 3.83 -39.73 -8.98
N TYR A 143 3.41 -38.50 -9.27
CA TYR A 143 4.33 -37.38 -9.13
C TYR A 143 4.70 -37.22 -7.65
N GLN A 144 6.01 -37.16 -7.38
CA GLN A 144 6.53 -36.86 -6.06
C GLN A 144 6.57 -35.34 -5.90
N TYR A 145 5.98 -34.85 -4.81
CA TYR A 145 6.02 -33.46 -4.41
C TYR A 145 6.92 -33.37 -3.18
N SER A 146 7.74 -32.32 -3.14
CA SER A 146 8.63 -31.97 -2.02
C SER A 146 7.86 -31.43 -0.82
#